data_AF-A0A182TM34-F1
#
_entry.id   AF-A0A182TM34-F1
#
_cell.length_a   1.000
_cell.length_b   1.000
_cell.length_c   1.000
_cell.angle_alpha   90.00
_cell.angle_beta   90.00
_cell.angle_gamma   90.00
#
_symmetry.space_group_name_H-M   'P 1'
#
loop_
_entity.id
_entity.type
_entity.pdbx_description
1 polymer ?
#
loop_
_entity_poly.entity_id
_entity_poly.type
_entity_poly.pdbx_seq_one_letter_code
_entity_poly.pdbx_strand_id
1 'polypeptide(L)'
;MINSRQNYLNAKRFSADLALEHIIPHNVCFYLIPPIVDLTIDEFEKLALERLKMLRLLEQVTAKNPKVSSEAWREAVLAEVNHEGLRTYAKLARGNLNDDASKAARRRDYLSHFILRFAYCRSEELRRWFVAREMELFRLKFGALSMRDVKDFLEVYELDYKPLSDEEKLDISEHLCASTYNHTRLKMETTDFYAVHFTEVLNLVRDRKCFLKAGVAYITPEHFAHVIGKKHQQLIEDGLKGHLRLLPTLEIDERFAMLLKSIHTSYTGKNYTVAKTGSVPVESLDQLSKKSFALCMRNVHDTLRATHHLKHVGRMQYTLFLKAIGVTMEDALRFWREELTRGKVPIEKFEKEYAYAIRHNYGKEGSRINYSPFSCMKVITTPIGPGETHGCPFKNLDASTLKMKLTGYGLSAIDADEVAGYAAKGHYQIACGKYFEVVHETKLEEGINHPNQYFELSQLTMEGKERPRQGHAAAAAAAANQSARWNSQPNSQSTQDGGMVGDSSTLNGADDDLELWEIMESKERETDADGTMLAVPVAESLSKKVSPKQTKAAQEWEDDDFDMLEFNE
;
A
#
# COMPACT_ATOMS: atom_id res chain seq x y z
N MET A 1 2.34 35.99 3.93
CA MET A 1 3.19 35.45 5.04
C MET A 1 2.81 36.02 6.41
N ILE A 2 2.00 37.08 6.48
CA ILE A 2 1.63 37.73 7.75
C ILE A 2 0.70 36.84 8.59
N ASN A 3 -0.17 36.02 7.96
CA ASN A 3 -1.00 35.07 8.70
C ASN A 3 -0.32 33.75 9.12
N SER A 4 0.85 33.37 8.61
CA SER A 4 1.53 32.16 9.10
C SER A 4 1.96 32.32 10.57
N ARG A 5 2.33 33.55 10.96
CA ARG A 5 2.65 33.91 12.34
C ARG A 5 1.40 34.06 13.21
N GLN A 6 0.33 34.63 12.66
CA GLN A 6 -0.94 34.78 13.39
C GLN A 6 -1.67 33.45 13.59
N ASN A 7 -1.67 32.57 12.58
CA ASN A 7 -2.20 31.19 12.67
C ASN A 7 -1.38 30.35 13.64
N TYR A 8 -0.06 30.51 13.68
CA TYR A 8 0.80 29.88 14.70
C TYR A 8 0.50 30.39 16.12
N LEU A 9 0.25 31.69 16.28
CA LEU A 9 -0.12 32.29 17.57
C LEU A 9 -1.55 31.93 18.01
N ASN A 10 -2.48 31.79 17.06
CA ASN A 10 -3.84 31.35 17.30
C ASN A 10 -3.87 29.85 17.65
N ALA A 11 -3.04 29.02 17.03
CA ALA A 11 -2.92 27.60 17.36
C ALA A 11 -2.45 27.34 18.81
N LYS A 12 -1.75 28.30 19.43
CA LYS A 12 -1.41 28.25 20.87
C LYS A 12 -2.58 28.60 21.80
N ARG A 13 -3.66 29.21 21.30
CA ARG A 13 -4.78 29.72 22.10
C ARG A 13 -6.00 28.79 22.13
N PHE A 14 -6.11 27.86 21.19
CA PHE A 14 -7.20 26.88 21.11
C PHE A 14 -6.74 25.50 21.58
N SER A 15 -7.67 24.59 21.91
CA SER A 15 -7.33 23.17 22.05
C SER A 15 -6.70 22.66 20.75
N ALA A 16 -5.81 21.66 20.84
CA ALA A 16 -5.02 21.17 19.70
C ALA A 16 -5.87 20.85 18.45
N ASP A 17 -7.09 20.31 18.64
CA ASP A 17 -7.99 19.97 17.54
C ASP A 17 -8.70 21.20 16.92
N LEU A 18 -9.15 22.18 17.72
CA LEU A 18 -9.76 23.41 17.18
C LEU A 18 -8.73 24.27 16.41
N ALA A 19 -7.48 24.26 16.87
CA ALA A 19 -6.37 24.93 16.18
C ALA A 19 -6.13 24.34 14.78
N LEU A 20 -6.30 23.03 14.63
CA LEU A 20 -6.01 22.32 13.39
C LEU A 20 -7.04 22.61 12.30
N GLU A 21 -8.32 22.78 12.65
CA GLU A 21 -9.36 23.17 11.68
C GLU A 21 -9.09 24.55 11.06
N HIS A 22 -8.54 25.48 11.84
CA HIS A 22 -8.13 26.81 11.35
C HIS A 22 -6.87 26.75 10.46
N ILE A 23 -6.02 25.74 10.66
CA ILE A 23 -4.81 25.53 9.84
C ILE A 23 -5.15 24.85 8.51
N ILE A 24 -6.23 24.06 8.46
CA ILE A 24 -6.63 23.27 7.28
C ILE A 24 -8.03 23.67 6.78
N PRO A 25 -8.22 24.94 6.34
CA PRO A 25 -9.53 25.45 5.92
C PRO A 25 -10.00 24.91 4.56
N HIS A 26 -9.15 24.20 3.81
CA HIS A 26 -9.38 23.85 2.41
C HIS A 26 -8.93 22.41 2.10
N ASN A 27 -9.62 21.71 1.20
CA ASN A 27 -9.30 20.32 0.80
C ASN A 27 -7.90 20.18 0.14
N VAL A 28 -7.44 21.24 -0.50
CA VAL A 28 -6.04 21.42 -0.94
C VAL A 28 -5.27 22.22 0.10
N CYS A 29 -4.09 21.73 0.49
CA CYS A 29 -3.27 22.35 1.53
C CYS A 29 -1.78 22.49 1.16
N PHE A 30 -1.13 23.54 1.67
CA PHE A 30 0.31 23.76 1.55
C PHE A 30 1.18 23.10 2.63
N TYR A 31 0.57 22.50 3.66
CA TYR A 31 1.29 21.82 4.75
C TYR A 31 2.40 22.68 5.38
N LEU A 32 2.03 23.92 5.74
CA LEU A 32 2.97 24.96 6.18
C LEU A 32 3.43 24.78 7.63
N ILE A 33 2.52 24.36 8.53
CA ILE A 33 2.75 24.37 9.98
C ILE A 33 2.70 22.93 10.50
N PRO A 34 3.77 22.39 11.11
CA PRO A 34 3.72 21.06 11.72
C PRO A 34 2.55 20.94 12.72
N PRO A 35 1.76 19.85 12.66
CA PRO A 35 0.65 19.64 13.59
C PRO A 35 1.19 19.38 15.00
N ILE A 36 0.51 19.94 16.01
CA ILE A 36 0.79 19.68 17.43
C ILE A 36 -0.38 18.87 17.97
N VAL A 37 -0.29 17.55 17.81
CA VAL A 37 -1.37 16.60 18.11
C VAL A 37 -0.75 15.33 18.69
N ASP A 38 -1.37 14.78 19.73
CA ASP A 38 -1.02 13.47 20.26
C ASP A 38 -1.70 12.37 19.43
N LEU A 39 -0.93 11.39 18.99
CA LEU A 39 -1.40 10.24 18.24
C LEU A 39 -0.97 8.95 18.93
N THR A 40 -1.84 7.95 18.92
CA THR A 40 -1.43 6.59 19.24
C THR A 40 -0.52 6.03 18.14
N ILE A 41 0.31 5.04 18.46
CA ILE A 41 1.18 4.39 17.46
C ILE A 41 0.35 3.74 16.34
N ASP A 42 -0.79 3.14 16.68
CA ASP A 42 -1.70 2.52 15.71
C ASP A 42 -2.27 3.57 14.73
N GLU A 43 -2.74 4.71 15.25
CA GLU A 43 -3.23 5.80 14.38
C GLU A 43 -2.13 6.37 13.50
N PHE A 44 -0.92 6.55 14.05
CA PHE A 44 0.24 7.00 13.29
C PHE A 44 0.54 6.07 12.12
N GLU A 45 0.59 4.75 12.38
CA GLU A 45 0.86 3.74 11.36
C GLU A 45 -0.28 3.68 10.33
N LYS A 46 -1.54 3.68 10.77
CA LYS A 46 -2.71 3.67 9.90
C LYS A 46 -2.75 4.86 8.96
N LEU A 47 -2.45 6.06 9.45
CA LEU A 47 -2.37 7.28 8.64
C LEU A 47 -1.24 7.20 7.62
N ALA A 48 -0.07 6.71 8.03
CA ALA A 48 1.07 6.54 7.14
C ALA A 48 0.76 5.54 6.01
N LEU A 49 0.21 4.38 6.35
CA LEU A 49 -0.10 3.31 5.41
C LEU A 49 -1.22 3.70 4.43
N GLU A 50 -2.29 4.36 4.89
CA GLU A 50 -3.36 4.81 4.00
C GLU A 50 -2.85 5.83 2.97
N ARG A 51 -2.02 6.81 3.38
CA ARG A 51 -1.40 7.75 2.44
C ARG A 51 -0.42 7.06 1.50
N LEU A 52 0.41 6.17 2.01
CA LEU A 52 1.37 5.45 1.18
C LEU A 52 0.67 4.60 0.11
N LYS A 53 -0.44 3.94 0.48
CA LYS A 53 -1.32 3.22 -0.46
C LYS A 53 -1.83 4.17 -1.56
N MET A 54 -2.29 5.37 -1.21
CA MET A 54 -2.71 6.38 -2.18
C MET A 54 -1.58 6.81 -3.13
N LEU A 55 -0.38 7.11 -2.60
CA LEU A 55 0.76 7.53 -3.41
C LEU A 55 1.23 6.43 -4.37
N ARG A 56 1.16 5.16 -3.96
CA ARG A 56 1.48 4.00 -4.81
C ARG A 56 0.41 3.74 -5.88
N LEU A 57 -0.87 3.95 -5.55
CA LEU A 57 -1.95 3.89 -6.53
C LEU A 57 -1.71 4.92 -7.65
N LEU A 58 -1.35 6.17 -7.28
CA LEU A 58 -1.02 7.21 -8.26
C LEU A 58 0.15 6.80 -9.17
N GLU A 59 1.19 6.19 -8.61
CA GLU A 59 2.32 5.66 -9.38
C GLU A 59 1.86 4.62 -10.42
N GLN A 60 1.07 3.65 -9.99
CA GLN A 60 0.60 2.55 -10.83
C GLN A 60 -0.30 3.05 -11.96
N VAL A 61 -1.27 3.90 -11.64
CA VAL A 61 -2.21 4.45 -12.65
C VAL A 61 -1.47 5.33 -13.65
N THR A 62 -0.53 6.14 -13.19
CA THR A 62 0.27 7.01 -14.06
C THR A 62 1.21 6.20 -14.96
N ALA A 63 1.83 5.14 -14.44
CA ALA A 63 2.67 4.24 -15.23
C ALA A 63 1.89 3.50 -16.33
N LYS A 64 0.63 3.14 -16.06
CA LYS A 64 -0.27 2.49 -17.02
C LYS A 64 -0.80 3.44 -18.09
N ASN A 65 -0.92 4.74 -17.76
CA ASN A 65 -1.54 5.75 -18.60
C ASN A 65 -0.61 6.94 -18.94
N PRO A 66 0.58 6.72 -19.52
CA PRO A 66 1.59 7.78 -19.66
C PRO A 66 1.24 8.87 -20.70
N LYS A 67 0.14 8.74 -21.45
CA LYS A 67 -0.25 9.65 -22.55
C LYS A 67 -1.72 10.05 -22.57
N VAL A 68 -2.46 9.82 -21.48
CA VAL A 68 -3.88 10.19 -21.43
C VAL A 68 -4.06 11.68 -21.08
N SER A 69 -5.23 12.24 -21.40
CA SER A 69 -5.58 13.60 -21.00
C SER A 69 -5.65 13.71 -19.47
N SER A 70 -5.53 14.94 -18.94
CA SER A 70 -5.63 15.16 -17.49
C SER A 70 -6.96 14.70 -16.91
N GLU A 71 -8.05 14.80 -17.68
CA GLU A 71 -9.39 14.35 -17.28
C GLU A 71 -9.48 12.82 -17.25
N ALA A 72 -9.03 12.15 -18.31
CA ALA A 72 -9.03 10.69 -18.38
C ALA A 72 -8.12 10.07 -17.30
N TRP A 73 -6.96 10.69 -17.04
CA TRP A 73 -6.10 10.29 -15.92
C TRP A 73 -6.84 10.42 -14.58
N ARG A 74 -7.53 11.54 -14.36
CA ARG A 74 -8.27 11.79 -13.13
C ARG A 74 -9.39 10.76 -12.92
N GLU A 75 -10.13 10.44 -13.97
CA GLU A 75 -11.19 9.44 -13.94
C GLU A 75 -10.65 8.04 -13.61
N ALA A 76 -9.56 7.63 -14.27
CA ALA A 76 -8.90 6.36 -13.98
C ALA A 76 -8.40 6.29 -12.52
N VAL A 77 -7.79 7.37 -12.02
CA VAL A 77 -7.36 7.43 -10.61
C VAL A 77 -8.56 7.33 -9.67
N LEU A 78 -9.65 8.04 -9.94
CA LEU A 78 -10.84 8.01 -9.08
C LEU A 78 -11.53 6.65 -9.08
N ALA A 79 -11.57 5.95 -10.21
CA ALA A 79 -12.09 4.58 -10.30
C ALA A 79 -11.31 3.64 -9.35
N GLU A 80 -9.98 3.66 -9.45
CA GLU A 80 -9.09 2.84 -8.60
C GLU A 80 -9.18 3.25 -7.12
N VAL A 81 -9.26 4.56 -6.82
CA VAL A 81 -9.41 5.05 -5.44
C VAL A 81 -10.71 4.54 -4.80
N ASN A 82 -11.81 4.50 -5.55
CA ASN A 82 -13.08 3.97 -5.06
C ASN A 82 -13.02 2.45 -4.89
N HIS A 83 -12.44 1.73 -5.86
CA HIS A 83 -12.22 0.28 -5.80
C HIS A 83 -11.37 -0.12 -4.59
N GLU A 84 -10.26 0.58 -4.34
CA GLU A 84 -9.35 0.31 -3.21
C GLU A 84 -9.86 0.79 -1.84
N GLY A 85 -11.08 1.36 -1.80
CA GLY A 85 -11.74 1.81 -0.57
C GLY A 85 -11.09 3.02 0.09
N LEU A 86 -10.34 3.84 -0.66
CA LEU A 86 -9.62 5.02 -0.15
C LEU A 86 -10.55 6.23 0.03
N ARG A 87 -11.56 6.07 0.90
CA ARG A 87 -12.66 7.04 1.12
C ARG A 87 -12.18 8.45 1.47
N THR A 88 -11.10 8.56 2.25
CA THR A 88 -10.47 9.84 2.62
C THR A 88 -10.10 10.64 1.37
N TYR A 89 -9.39 10.02 0.44
CA TYR A 89 -8.90 10.68 -0.78
C TYR A 89 -10.00 10.84 -1.83
N ALA A 90 -10.94 9.89 -1.91
CA ALA A 90 -12.14 10.01 -2.73
C ALA A 90 -12.95 11.26 -2.36
N LYS A 91 -13.05 11.58 -1.07
CA LYS A 91 -13.76 12.77 -0.56
C LYS A 91 -13.00 14.06 -0.88
N LEU A 92 -11.68 14.07 -0.69
CA LEU A 92 -10.84 15.24 -0.96
C LEU A 92 -10.74 15.60 -2.45
N ALA A 93 -11.03 14.64 -3.35
CA ALA A 93 -11.04 14.83 -4.80
C ALA A 93 -12.43 15.18 -5.37
N ARG A 94 -13.35 15.72 -4.56
CA ARG A 94 -14.71 16.16 -4.96
C ARG A 94 -14.96 17.67 -4.77
N GLY A 95 -13.93 18.49 -4.93
CA GLY A 95 -14.01 19.95 -4.72
C GLY A 95 -13.81 20.35 -3.26
N ASN A 96 -14.11 21.60 -2.88
CA ASN A 96 -13.90 22.09 -1.52
C ASN A 96 -15.16 22.05 -0.63
N LEU A 97 -15.61 20.85 -0.30
CA LEU A 97 -16.76 20.64 0.60
C LEU A 97 -16.41 20.91 2.06
N ASN A 98 -17.30 21.53 2.85
CA ASN A 98 -17.03 21.95 4.23
C ASN A 98 -17.83 21.16 5.31
N ASP A 99 -18.31 19.97 4.97
CA ASP A 99 -18.96 19.05 5.92
C ASP A 99 -17.97 18.37 6.87
N ASP A 100 -18.46 17.83 8.00
CA ASP A 100 -17.62 17.22 9.03
C ASP A 100 -16.79 16.04 8.51
N ALA A 101 -17.31 15.27 7.55
CA ALA A 101 -16.54 14.20 6.94
C ALA A 101 -15.39 14.74 6.06
N SER A 102 -15.58 15.87 5.37
CA SER A 102 -14.50 16.57 4.66
C SER A 102 -13.44 17.10 5.63
N LYS A 103 -13.83 17.70 6.77
CA LYS A 103 -12.88 18.16 7.79
C LYS A 103 -12.08 17.02 8.38
N ALA A 104 -12.72 15.89 8.69
CA ALA A 104 -12.03 14.68 9.13
C ALA A 104 -11.05 14.16 8.06
N ALA A 105 -11.43 14.18 6.79
CA ALA A 105 -10.55 13.79 5.69
C ALA A 105 -9.35 14.72 5.53
N ARG A 106 -9.55 16.05 5.64
CA ARG A 106 -8.48 17.07 5.65
C ARG A 106 -7.48 16.81 6.77
N ARG A 107 -7.98 16.51 7.98
CA ARG A 107 -7.15 16.17 9.13
C ARG A 107 -6.28 14.95 8.85
N ARG A 108 -6.85 13.86 8.33
CA ARG A 108 -6.09 12.64 7.98
C ARG A 108 -5.02 12.91 6.93
N ASP A 109 -5.36 13.62 5.86
CA ASP A 109 -4.43 14.02 4.80
C ASP A 109 -3.28 14.88 5.33
N TYR A 110 -3.59 15.87 6.18
CA TYR A 110 -2.59 16.74 6.76
C TYR A 110 -1.59 15.99 7.65
N LEU A 111 -2.08 15.19 8.60
CA LEU A 111 -1.21 14.45 9.51
C LEU A 111 -0.35 13.42 8.78
N SER A 112 -0.97 12.63 7.90
CA SER A 112 -0.27 11.59 7.14
C SER A 112 0.85 12.17 6.26
N HIS A 113 0.69 13.39 5.72
CA HIS A 113 1.75 14.07 4.97
C HIS A 113 3.00 14.31 5.83
N PHE A 114 2.84 14.86 7.04
CA PHE A 114 3.96 15.10 7.95
C PHE A 114 4.60 13.79 8.45
N ILE A 115 3.78 12.76 8.71
CA ILE A 115 4.27 11.44 9.08
C ILE A 115 5.19 10.87 7.98
N LEU A 116 4.74 10.89 6.72
CA LEU A 116 5.54 10.34 5.61
C LEU A 116 6.80 11.17 5.32
N ARG A 117 6.83 12.48 5.61
CA ARG A 117 8.07 13.27 5.49
C ARG A 117 9.22 12.67 6.30
N PHE A 118 8.96 12.12 7.50
CA PHE A 118 10.00 11.45 8.28
C PHE A 118 10.54 10.19 7.60
N ALA A 119 9.67 9.38 7.00
CA ALA A 119 10.08 8.16 6.30
C ALA A 119 10.86 8.44 5.01
N TYR A 120 10.47 9.48 4.25
CA TYR A 120 10.99 9.75 2.91
C TYR A 120 12.06 10.85 2.84
N CYS A 121 12.46 11.44 3.97
CA CYS A 121 13.48 12.50 3.97
C CYS A 121 14.94 11.99 3.87
N ARG A 122 15.19 10.69 4.07
CA ARG A 122 16.53 10.09 4.22
C ARG A 122 17.42 10.21 2.98
N SER A 123 17.04 9.54 1.89
CA SER A 123 17.82 9.53 0.64
C SER A 123 17.25 10.47 -0.41
N GLU A 124 18.08 10.86 -1.38
CA GLU A 124 17.62 11.71 -2.47
C GLU A 124 16.58 11.02 -3.35
N GLU A 125 16.73 9.71 -3.58
CA GLU A 125 15.78 8.90 -4.32
C GLU A 125 14.39 8.90 -3.67
N LEU A 126 14.34 8.68 -2.35
CA LEU A 126 13.08 8.72 -1.59
C LEU A 126 12.43 10.08 -1.63
N ARG A 127 13.21 11.16 -1.49
CA ARG A 127 12.71 12.52 -1.58
C ARG A 127 12.13 12.81 -2.96
N ARG A 128 12.83 12.44 -4.04
CA ARG A 128 12.36 12.64 -5.43
C ARG A 128 11.07 11.87 -5.67
N TRP A 129 10.99 10.61 -5.22
CA TRP A 129 9.79 9.80 -5.35
C TRP A 129 8.61 10.43 -4.59
N PHE A 130 8.81 10.78 -3.32
CA PHE A 130 7.76 11.36 -2.49
C PHE A 130 7.24 12.69 -3.06
N VAL A 131 8.14 13.59 -3.48
CA VAL A 131 7.77 14.85 -4.12
C VAL A 131 6.97 14.62 -5.40
N ALA A 132 7.39 13.70 -6.27
CA ALA A 132 6.68 13.40 -7.51
C ALA A 132 5.23 12.93 -7.24
N ARG A 133 5.05 12.00 -6.30
CA ARG A 133 3.74 11.44 -5.95
C ARG A 133 2.85 12.44 -5.22
N GLU A 134 3.41 13.24 -4.31
CA GLU A 134 2.68 14.32 -3.65
C GLU A 134 2.20 15.38 -4.64
N MET A 135 3.01 15.69 -5.66
CA MET A 135 2.60 16.60 -6.73
C MET A 135 1.49 16.02 -7.61
N GLU A 136 1.44 14.70 -7.83
CA GLU A 136 0.30 14.03 -8.47
C GLU A 136 -0.97 14.10 -7.60
N LEU A 137 -0.85 13.86 -6.29
CA LEU A 137 -1.96 13.98 -5.35
C LEU A 137 -2.47 15.43 -5.27
N PHE A 138 -1.57 16.42 -5.28
CA PHE A 138 -1.93 17.82 -5.37
C PHE A 138 -2.74 18.12 -6.64
N ARG A 139 -2.28 17.65 -7.81
CA ARG A 139 -3.00 17.84 -9.08
C ARG A 139 -4.37 17.16 -9.07
N LEU A 140 -4.49 15.96 -8.49
CA LEU A 140 -5.77 15.27 -8.31
C LEU A 140 -6.75 16.12 -7.50
N LYS A 141 -6.34 16.62 -6.34
CA LYS A 141 -7.19 17.43 -5.46
C LYS A 141 -7.52 18.79 -6.08
N PHE A 142 -6.53 19.46 -6.68
CA PHE A 142 -6.70 20.77 -7.32
C PHE A 142 -7.59 20.68 -8.57
N GLY A 143 -7.44 19.64 -9.38
CA GLY A 143 -8.25 19.43 -10.58
C GLY A 143 -9.72 19.11 -10.31
N ALA A 144 -10.11 18.89 -9.05
CA ALA A 144 -11.50 18.73 -8.64
C ALA A 144 -12.15 20.03 -8.15
N LEU A 145 -11.39 21.13 -8.03
CA LEU A 145 -11.88 22.41 -7.54
C LEU A 145 -12.73 23.11 -8.59
N SER A 146 -13.83 23.71 -8.14
CA SER A 146 -14.61 24.66 -8.96
C SER A 146 -13.88 26.00 -9.07
N MET A 147 -14.32 26.87 -10.01
CA MET A 147 -13.78 28.23 -10.14
C MET A 147 -13.87 29.03 -8.82
N ARG A 148 -14.96 28.82 -8.07
CA ARG A 148 -15.16 29.40 -6.75
C ARG A 148 -14.16 28.86 -5.74
N ASP A 149 -13.97 27.54 -5.70
CA ASP A 149 -13.02 26.93 -4.75
C ASP A 149 -11.57 27.38 -5.02
N VAL A 150 -11.20 27.58 -6.29
CA VAL A 150 -9.89 28.14 -6.65
C VAL A 150 -9.75 29.55 -6.10
N LYS A 151 -10.77 30.41 -6.27
CA LYS A 151 -10.76 31.76 -5.71
C LYS A 151 -10.65 31.75 -4.18
N ASP A 152 -11.47 30.93 -3.52
CA ASP A 152 -11.42 30.74 -2.07
C ASP A 152 -10.02 30.28 -1.62
N PHE A 153 -9.37 29.38 -2.37
CA PHE A 153 -7.98 28.96 -2.10
C PHE A 153 -6.99 30.12 -2.21
N LEU A 154 -7.08 30.96 -3.24
CA LEU A 154 -6.20 32.12 -3.42
C LEU A 154 -6.33 33.10 -2.26
N GLU A 155 -7.56 33.38 -1.82
CA GLU A 155 -7.85 34.28 -0.70
C GLU A 155 -7.35 33.72 0.63
N VAL A 156 -7.67 32.46 0.93
CA VAL A 156 -7.26 31.78 2.18
C VAL A 156 -5.75 31.74 2.37
N TYR A 157 -5.00 31.55 1.28
CA TYR A 157 -3.54 31.52 1.33
C TYR A 157 -2.87 32.87 1.04
N GLU A 158 -3.66 33.95 0.95
CA GLU A 158 -3.19 35.32 0.67
C GLU A 158 -2.27 35.39 -0.55
N LEU A 159 -2.67 34.73 -1.63
CA LEU A 159 -1.93 34.75 -2.89
C LEU A 159 -2.34 35.99 -3.68
N ASP A 160 -1.37 36.81 -4.07
CA ASP A 160 -1.61 38.09 -4.77
C ASP A 160 -1.91 37.87 -6.26
N TYR A 161 -3.00 37.17 -6.55
CA TYR A 161 -3.55 37.00 -7.89
C TYR A 161 -4.96 37.55 -7.92
N LYS A 162 -5.15 38.60 -8.72
CA LYS A 162 -6.44 39.29 -8.88
C LYS A 162 -7.01 39.02 -10.27
N PRO A 163 -8.33 38.89 -10.40
CA PRO A 163 -8.96 38.84 -11.71
C PRO A 163 -8.74 40.17 -12.43
N LEU A 164 -8.65 40.11 -13.77
CA LEU A 164 -8.64 41.30 -14.63
C LEU A 164 -9.90 42.13 -14.42
N SER A 165 -9.78 43.45 -14.61
CA SER A 165 -10.96 44.31 -14.71
C SER A 165 -11.75 44.00 -15.99
N ASP A 166 -13.03 44.38 -16.02
CA ASP A 166 -13.86 44.23 -17.21
C ASP A 166 -13.30 45.01 -18.41
N GLU A 167 -12.70 46.18 -18.16
CA GLU A 167 -12.02 47.00 -19.17
C GLU A 167 -10.80 46.27 -19.76
N GLU A 168 -9.90 45.78 -18.90
CA GLU A 168 -8.70 45.05 -19.33
C GLU A 168 -9.06 43.78 -20.11
N LYS A 169 -10.10 43.09 -19.66
CA LYS A 169 -10.60 41.86 -20.29
C LYS A 169 -11.22 42.14 -21.65
N LEU A 170 -11.97 43.22 -21.80
CA LEU A 170 -12.59 43.62 -23.07
C LEU A 170 -11.52 43.91 -24.14
N ASP A 171 -10.47 44.63 -23.77
CA ASP A 171 -9.35 45.02 -24.63
C ASP A 171 -8.60 43.83 -25.26
N ILE A 172 -8.57 42.69 -24.59
CA ILE A 172 -7.87 41.48 -25.05
C ILE A 172 -8.81 40.32 -25.40
N SER A 173 -10.13 40.55 -25.36
CA SER A 173 -11.16 39.51 -25.48
C SER A 173 -11.04 38.66 -26.75
N GLU A 174 -10.76 39.28 -27.90
CA GLU A 174 -10.56 38.55 -29.17
C GLU A 174 -9.36 37.62 -29.12
N HIS A 175 -8.27 38.07 -28.48
CA HIS A 175 -7.05 37.27 -28.33
C HIS A 175 -7.22 36.15 -27.31
N LEU A 176 -7.97 36.39 -26.23
CA LEU A 176 -8.34 35.34 -25.29
C LEU A 176 -9.13 34.27 -26.04
N CYS A 177 -10.14 34.65 -26.83
CA CYS A 177 -10.96 33.73 -27.63
C CYS A 177 -10.13 32.87 -28.59
N ALA A 178 -9.15 33.48 -29.26
CA ALA A 178 -8.25 32.76 -30.16
C ALA A 178 -7.28 31.79 -29.43
N SER A 179 -7.01 32.02 -28.15
CA SER A 179 -5.95 31.31 -27.39
C SER A 179 -6.47 30.29 -26.38
N THR A 180 -7.75 30.36 -25.99
CA THR A 180 -8.41 29.35 -25.14
C THR A 180 -9.31 28.44 -25.97
N TYR A 181 -8.82 27.25 -26.26
CA TYR A 181 -9.58 26.20 -26.94
C TYR A 181 -10.81 25.79 -26.11
N ASN A 182 -11.93 25.44 -26.75
CA ASN A 182 -13.19 24.99 -26.12
C ASN A 182 -13.98 25.99 -25.24
N HIS A 183 -13.65 27.29 -25.25
CA HIS A 183 -14.46 28.29 -24.56
C HIS A 183 -15.39 29.03 -25.53
N THR A 184 -16.71 28.83 -25.38
CA THR A 184 -17.72 29.64 -26.09
C THR A 184 -17.58 31.10 -25.67
N ARG A 185 -17.86 32.06 -26.57
CA ARG A 185 -17.82 33.51 -26.30
C ARG A 185 -18.59 33.91 -25.02
N LEU A 186 -19.76 33.32 -24.81
CA LEU A 186 -20.57 33.46 -23.58
C LEU A 186 -19.87 33.00 -22.29
N LYS A 187 -19.09 31.91 -22.37
CA LYS A 187 -18.32 31.39 -21.23
C LYS A 187 -17.14 32.31 -20.91
N MET A 188 -16.60 33.01 -21.91
CA MET A 188 -15.50 33.96 -21.71
C MET A 188 -15.95 35.19 -20.93
N GLU A 189 -17.14 35.72 -21.22
CA GLU A 189 -17.69 36.88 -20.51
C GLU A 189 -17.87 36.60 -19.02
N THR A 190 -18.31 35.39 -18.67
CA THR A 190 -18.55 34.99 -17.26
C THR A 190 -17.33 34.42 -16.53
N THR A 191 -16.25 34.07 -17.25
CA THR A 191 -15.04 33.49 -16.64
C THR A 191 -14.03 34.56 -16.26
N ASP A 192 -13.56 34.53 -15.02
CA ASP A 192 -12.45 35.37 -14.59
C ASP A 192 -11.13 34.98 -15.29
N PHE A 193 -10.36 35.98 -15.70
CA PHE A 193 -9.01 35.82 -16.22
C PHE A 193 -8.00 36.44 -15.27
N TYR A 194 -6.82 35.86 -15.21
CA TYR A 194 -5.75 36.28 -14.31
C TYR A 194 -4.48 36.51 -15.12
N ALA A 195 -3.78 37.60 -14.81
CA ALA A 195 -2.47 37.92 -15.36
C ALA A 195 -1.38 37.30 -14.49
N VAL A 196 -0.49 36.49 -15.08
CA VAL A 196 0.68 35.92 -14.41
C VAL A 196 1.92 36.12 -15.27
N HIS A 197 3.10 36.13 -14.66
CA HIS A 197 4.33 36.22 -15.46
C HIS A 197 4.50 34.91 -16.26
N PHE A 198 4.85 35.00 -17.54
CA PHE A 198 4.84 33.83 -18.43
C PHE A 198 5.74 32.67 -17.95
N THR A 199 6.80 32.97 -17.20
CA THR A 199 7.71 31.97 -16.63
C THR A 199 7.06 31.09 -15.56
N GLU A 200 5.93 31.51 -15.00
CA GLU A 200 5.15 30.71 -14.04
C GLU A 200 4.36 29.60 -14.73
N VAL A 201 4.08 29.74 -16.03
CA VAL A 201 3.21 28.84 -16.80
C VAL A 201 3.83 28.41 -18.14
N LEU A 202 5.13 28.13 -18.13
CA LEU A 202 5.88 27.75 -19.34
C LEU A 202 5.26 26.57 -20.10
N ASN A 203 4.63 25.64 -19.39
CA ASN A 203 3.94 24.50 -19.99
C ASN A 203 2.69 24.92 -20.78
N LEU A 204 1.92 25.91 -20.30
CA LEU A 204 0.75 26.43 -21.01
C LEU A 204 1.18 27.25 -22.23
N VAL A 205 2.26 28.02 -22.09
CA VAL A 205 2.85 28.78 -23.21
C VAL A 205 3.34 27.85 -24.31
N ARG A 206 4.11 26.80 -23.94
CA ARG A 206 4.62 25.79 -24.88
C ARG A 206 3.50 25.08 -25.63
N ASP A 207 2.43 24.72 -24.93
CA ASP A 207 1.28 24.01 -25.50
C ASP A 207 0.28 24.96 -26.20
N ARG A 208 0.53 26.28 -26.20
CA ARG A 208 -0.36 27.32 -26.73
C ARG A 208 -1.77 27.29 -26.13
N LYS A 209 -1.85 27.08 -24.81
CA LYS A 209 -3.09 26.99 -24.02
C LYS A 209 -3.41 28.27 -23.24
N CYS A 210 -2.66 29.35 -23.46
CA CYS A 210 -2.90 30.65 -22.83
C CYS A 210 -2.53 31.77 -23.79
N PHE A 211 -3.17 32.93 -23.64
CA PHE A 211 -2.78 34.14 -24.37
C PHE A 211 -1.54 34.76 -23.74
N LEU A 212 -0.60 35.25 -24.56
CA LEU A 212 0.66 35.87 -24.12
C LEU A 212 0.81 37.26 -24.75
N LYS A 213 0.96 38.30 -23.92
CA LYS A 213 1.19 39.69 -24.36
C LYS A 213 2.25 40.33 -23.47
N ALA A 214 3.30 40.90 -24.07
CA ALA A 214 4.34 41.67 -23.35
C ALA A 214 4.94 40.96 -22.11
N GLY A 215 5.13 39.64 -22.17
CA GLY A 215 5.68 38.84 -21.05
C GLY A 215 4.64 38.41 -20.00
N VAL A 216 3.36 38.75 -20.19
CA VAL A 216 2.26 38.36 -19.32
C VAL A 216 1.44 37.26 -20.00
N ALA A 217 1.22 36.16 -19.27
CA ALA A 217 0.33 35.09 -19.67
C ALA A 217 -1.03 35.27 -18.98
N TYR A 218 -2.11 35.11 -19.75
CA TYR A 218 -3.48 35.23 -19.25
C TYR A 218 -4.12 33.86 -19.17
N ILE A 219 -4.57 33.50 -17.96
CA ILE A 219 -5.06 32.16 -17.65
C ILE A 219 -6.40 32.21 -16.92
N THR A 220 -7.14 31.11 -16.99
CA THR A 220 -8.37 30.85 -16.24
C THR A 220 -8.06 30.15 -14.91
N PRO A 221 -8.98 30.16 -13.92
CA PRO A 221 -8.82 29.44 -12.65
C PRO A 221 -8.41 27.95 -12.78
N GLU A 222 -8.86 27.25 -13.83
CA GLU A 222 -8.54 25.84 -14.07
C GLU A 222 -7.03 25.58 -14.29
N HIS A 223 -6.27 26.63 -14.62
CA HIS A 223 -4.84 26.56 -14.89
C HIS A 223 -3.96 26.93 -13.69
N PHE A 224 -4.54 27.35 -12.57
CA PHE A 224 -3.78 27.74 -11.36
C PHE A 224 -2.98 26.59 -10.73
N ALA A 225 -3.36 25.34 -10.99
CA ALA A 225 -2.54 24.19 -10.60
C ALA A 225 -1.10 24.29 -11.13
N HIS A 226 -0.90 24.88 -12.32
CA HIS A 226 0.43 25.07 -12.93
C HIS A 226 1.21 26.20 -12.27
N VAL A 227 0.53 27.30 -11.94
CA VAL A 227 1.12 28.47 -11.27
C VAL A 227 1.58 28.08 -9.85
N ILE A 228 0.67 27.49 -9.09
CA ILE A 228 0.87 27.18 -7.68
C ILE A 228 1.75 25.94 -7.49
N GLY A 229 1.77 25.03 -8.46
CA GLY A 229 2.47 23.74 -8.36
C GLY A 229 3.95 23.89 -8.01
N LYS A 230 4.65 24.87 -8.59
CA LYS A 230 6.07 25.12 -8.28
C LYS A 230 6.27 25.52 -6.81
N LYS A 231 5.41 26.41 -6.29
CA LYS A 231 5.45 26.83 -4.88
C LYS A 231 5.14 25.65 -3.95
N HIS A 232 4.16 24.83 -4.29
CA HIS A 232 3.82 23.64 -3.50
C HIS A 232 4.97 22.64 -3.45
N GLN A 233 5.59 22.35 -4.60
CA GLN A 233 6.76 21.48 -4.69
C GLN A 233 7.90 21.98 -3.80
N GLN A 234 8.24 23.27 -3.90
CA GLN A 234 9.30 23.89 -3.09
C GLN A 234 9.02 23.73 -1.59
N LEU A 235 7.78 23.94 -1.16
CA LEU A 235 7.38 23.80 0.25
C LEU A 235 7.55 22.36 0.76
N ILE A 236 7.24 21.35 -0.06
CA ILE A 236 7.45 19.94 0.29
C ILE A 236 8.95 19.65 0.39
N GLU A 237 9.74 20.07 -0.59
CA GLU A 237 11.19 19.86 -0.61
C GLU A 237 11.89 20.50 0.59
N ASP A 238 11.53 21.73 0.95
CA ASP A 238 12.08 22.42 2.11
C ASP A 238 11.60 21.80 3.42
N GLY A 239 10.35 21.33 3.45
CA GLY A 239 9.82 20.52 4.56
C GLY A 239 10.64 19.25 4.79
N LEU A 240 10.95 18.49 3.74
CA LEU A 240 11.79 17.28 3.81
C LEU A 240 13.20 17.58 4.30
N LYS A 241 13.83 18.66 3.83
CA LYS A 241 15.14 19.12 4.33
C LYS A 241 15.08 19.48 5.82
N GLY A 242 13.99 20.11 6.25
CA GLY A 242 13.70 20.39 7.65
C GLY A 242 13.66 19.12 8.49
N HIS A 243 12.89 18.11 8.06
CA HIS A 243 12.73 16.83 8.78
C HIS A 243 14.03 16.03 8.82
N LEU A 244 14.81 16.01 7.72
CA LEU A 244 16.11 15.34 7.67
C LEU A 244 17.07 15.85 8.76
N ARG A 245 17.06 17.16 9.04
CA ARG A 245 17.90 17.74 10.11
C ARG A 245 17.48 17.31 11.51
N LEU A 246 16.20 16.99 11.72
CA LEU A 246 15.63 16.55 13.00
C LEU A 246 15.72 15.04 13.19
N LEU A 247 15.87 14.29 12.11
CA LEU A 247 15.82 12.83 12.10
C LEU A 247 16.81 12.17 13.08
N PRO A 248 18.09 12.61 13.19
CA PRO A 248 19.04 11.98 14.13
C PRO A 248 18.60 12.04 15.60
N THR A 249 17.91 13.12 16.00
CA THR A 249 17.40 13.28 17.36
C THR A 249 16.22 12.34 17.63
N LEU A 250 15.40 12.09 16.62
CA LEU A 250 14.23 11.22 16.74
C LEU A 250 14.61 9.73 16.68
N GLU A 251 15.67 9.39 15.96
CA GLU A 251 16.19 8.01 15.86
C GLU A 251 16.90 7.52 17.12
N ILE A 252 17.05 8.38 18.15
CA ILE A 252 17.48 7.95 19.50
C ILE A 252 16.46 6.96 20.08
N ASP A 253 15.16 7.12 19.78
CA ASP A 253 14.16 6.12 20.11
C ASP A 253 14.13 5.04 19.02
N GLU A 254 14.71 3.88 19.34
CA GLU A 254 14.75 2.73 18.42
C GLU A 254 13.35 2.32 17.93
N ARG A 255 12.30 2.46 18.76
CA ARG A 255 10.94 2.09 18.37
C ARG A 255 10.43 2.98 17.24
N PHE A 256 10.66 4.27 17.35
CA PHE A 256 10.29 5.25 16.32
C PHE A 256 11.14 5.08 15.06
N ALA A 257 12.45 4.85 15.22
CA ALA A 257 13.34 4.56 14.10
C ALA A 257 12.91 3.32 13.30
N MET A 258 12.53 2.25 14.01
CA MET A 258 12.04 1.01 13.40
C MET A 258 10.69 1.20 12.71
N LEU A 259 9.77 1.96 13.30
CA LEU A 259 8.48 2.30 12.68
C LEU A 259 8.66 3.10 11.39
N LEU A 260 9.55 4.10 11.37
CA LEU A 260 9.82 4.88 10.15
C LEU A 260 10.48 4.04 9.05
N LYS A 261 11.38 3.12 9.44
CA LYS A 261 11.97 2.15 8.50
C LYS A 261 10.91 1.19 7.96
N SER A 262 10.00 0.70 8.82
CA SER A 262 8.96 -0.24 8.41
C SER A 262 8.00 0.41 7.41
N ILE A 263 7.55 1.66 7.62
CA ILE A 263 6.57 2.35 6.76
C ILE A 263 6.99 2.35 5.28
N HIS A 264 8.25 2.69 4.97
CA HIS A 264 8.74 2.62 3.60
C HIS A 264 8.62 1.17 3.08
N THR A 265 9.18 0.22 3.83
CA THR A 265 9.22 -1.19 3.44
C THR A 265 7.82 -1.83 3.33
N SER A 266 6.84 -1.48 4.15
CA SER A 266 5.53 -2.15 4.22
C SER A 266 4.75 -2.13 2.90
N TYR A 267 5.05 -1.19 1.98
CA TYR A 267 4.44 -1.13 0.64
C TYR A 267 5.45 -1.04 -0.52
N THR A 268 6.77 -1.00 -0.26
CA THR A 268 7.82 -1.04 -1.31
C THR A 268 8.21 -2.46 -1.72
N GLY A 269 7.42 -3.48 -1.35
CA GLY A 269 7.74 -4.86 -1.62
C GLY A 269 8.13 -5.04 -3.09
N LYS A 270 9.32 -5.61 -3.33
CA LYS A 270 9.67 -6.13 -4.65
C LYS A 270 8.49 -6.97 -5.13
N ASN A 271 8.12 -6.84 -6.40
CA ASN A 271 7.09 -7.72 -6.95
C ASN A 271 7.64 -9.15 -7.00
N TYR A 272 7.13 -10.01 -6.12
CA TYR A 272 7.51 -11.41 -5.98
C TYR A 272 6.67 -12.35 -6.87
N THR A 273 5.85 -11.83 -7.80
CA THR A 273 5.07 -12.67 -8.73
C THR A 273 5.93 -13.44 -9.72
N VAL A 274 7.17 -12.98 -9.96
CA VAL A 274 8.13 -13.61 -10.87
C VAL A 274 9.38 -13.95 -10.07
N ALA A 275 9.76 -15.23 -10.05
CA ALA A 275 11.03 -15.66 -9.47
C ALA A 275 12.19 -15.00 -10.24
N LYS A 276 12.99 -14.17 -9.55
CA LYS A 276 14.16 -13.50 -10.14
C LYS A 276 15.46 -14.28 -9.92
N THR A 277 15.49 -15.15 -8.91
CA THR A 277 16.60 -16.04 -8.55
C THR A 277 16.37 -17.44 -9.10
N GLY A 278 17.47 -18.16 -9.36
CA GLY A 278 17.47 -19.46 -10.01
C GLY A 278 16.54 -20.51 -9.36
N SER A 279 16.29 -21.60 -10.09
CA SER A 279 15.37 -22.66 -9.66
C SER A 279 15.80 -23.24 -8.31
N VAL A 280 14.90 -23.20 -7.31
CA VAL A 280 15.11 -23.84 -6.02
C VAL A 280 14.57 -25.27 -6.08
N PRO A 281 15.42 -26.30 -5.92
CA PRO A 281 14.99 -27.69 -5.94
C PRO A 281 14.21 -28.04 -4.66
N VAL A 282 13.15 -28.84 -4.79
CA VAL A 282 12.26 -29.21 -3.68
C VAL A 282 12.96 -30.03 -2.59
N GLU A 283 14.02 -30.73 -2.96
CA GLU A 283 14.87 -31.52 -2.07
C GLU A 283 15.65 -30.64 -1.08
N SER A 284 15.86 -29.37 -1.42
CA SER A 284 16.55 -28.41 -0.54
C SER A 284 15.63 -27.76 0.51
N LEU A 285 14.30 -27.91 0.38
CA LEU A 285 13.33 -27.17 1.19
C LEU A 285 13.46 -27.48 2.68
N ASP A 286 13.79 -28.71 3.07
CA ASP A 286 13.94 -29.09 4.49
C ASP A 286 15.18 -28.46 5.15
N GLN A 287 16.22 -28.18 4.36
CA GLN A 287 17.39 -27.46 4.83
C GLN A 287 17.12 -25.95 4.85
N LEU A 288 16.50 -25.44 3.78
CA LEU A 288 16.14 -24.03 3.66
C LEU A 288 15.12 -23.60 4.71
N SER A 289 14.20 -24.49 5.13
CA SER A 289 13.21 -24.18 6.16
C SER A 289 13.84 -23.85 7.52
N LYS A 290 14.97 -24.49 7.83
CA LYS A 290 15.71 -24.29 9.08
C LYS A 290 16.58 -23.03 9.05
N LYS A 291 17.15 -22.69 7.88
CA LYS A 291 18.15 -21.63 7.74
C LYS A 291 17.59 -20.32 7.19
N SER A 292 16.62 -20.39 6.29
CA SER A 292 16.26 -19.26 5.42
C SER A 292 14.78 -18.94 5.36
N PHE A 293 13.91 -19.75 5.97
CA PHE A 293 12.49 -19.40 6.06
C PHE A 293 12.24 -18.49 7.26
N ALA A 294 11.44 -17.46 7.04
CA ALA A 294 10.82 -16.72 8.12
C ALA A 294 9.96 -17.68 8.97
N LEU A 295 9.76 -17.34 10.24
CA LEU A 295 9.05 -18.20 11.19
C LEU A 295 7.65 -18.62 10.69
N CYS A 296 6.94 -17.73 9.97
CA CYS A 296 5.64 -18.05 9.36
C CYS A 296 5.72 -19.17 8.31
N MET A 297 6.74 -19.18 7.46
CA MET A 297 6.91 -20.22 6.44
C MET A 297 7.49 -21.50 7.02
N ARG A 298 8.41 -21.38 8.00
CA ARG A 298 8.92 -22.54 8.74
C ARG A 298 7.80 -23.26 9.50
N ASN A 299 6.89 -22.52 10.13
CA ASN A 299 5.73 -23.10 10.82
C ASN A 299 4.84 -23.93 9.89
N VAL A 300 4.53 -23.38 8.70
CA VAL A 300 3.71 -24.08 7.70
C VAL A 300 4.44 -25.29 7.14
N HIS A 301 5.73 -25.18 6.86
CA HIS A 301 6.59 -26.27 6.39
C HIS A 301 6.68 -27.41 7.41
N ASP A 302 7.00 -27.10 8.67
CA ASP A 302 7.10 -28.09 9.74
C ASP A 302 5.76 -28.81 9.97
N THR A 303 4.65 -28.06 9.91
CA THR A 303 3.31 -28.66 10.00
C THR A 303 3.08 -29.62 8.84
N LEU A 304 3.32 -29.18 7.60
CA LEU A 304 3.12 -30.01 6.42
C LEU A 304 3.90 -31.32 6.51
N ARG A 305 5.18 -31.25 6.90
CA ARG A 305 6.04 -32.43 7.06
C ARG A 305 5.59 -33.36 8.20
N ALA A 306 4.97 -32.82 9.25
CA ALA A 306 4.52 -33.59 10.40
C ALA A 306 3.14 -34.25 10.17
N THR A 307 2.22 -33.56 9.50
CA THR A 307 0.83 -33.99 9.35
C THR A 307 0.50 -34.53 7.96
N HIS A 308 1.40 -34.32 6.99
CA HIS A 308 1.18 -34.61 5.57
C HIS A 308 -0.09 -33.95 5.01
N HIS A 309 -0.51 -32.83 5.60
CA HIS A 309 -1.73 -32.12 5.22
C HIS A 309 -1.70 -30.65 5.67
N LEU A 310 -2.22 -29.77 4.82
CA LEU A 310 -2.48 -28.36 5.16
C LEU A 310 -3.87 -27.96 4.70
N LYS A 311 -4.52 -27.09 5.48
CA LYS A 311 -5.78 -26.44 5.09
C LYS A 311 -5.57 -25.45 3.94
N HIS A 312 -6.64 -25.08 3.26
CA HIS A 312 -6.63 -24.32 2.01
C HIS A 312 -5.72 -23.08 2.05
N VAL A 313 -5.95 -22.16 3.00
CA VAL A 313 -5.17 -20.92 3.10
C VAL A 313 -3.69 -21.18 3.39
N GLY A 314 -3.37 -22.20 4.19
CA GLY A 314 -2.00 -22.66 4.42
C GLY A 314 -1.33 -23.18 3.16
N ARG A 315 -2.05 -23.96 2.34
CA ARG A 315 -1.56 -24.41 1.03
C ARG A 315 -1.28 -23.23 0.11
N MET A 316 -2.18 -22.23 0.04
CA MET A 316 -2.00 -21.07 -0.82
C MET A 316 -0.82 -20.20 -0.35
N GLN A 317 -0.78 -19.83 0.94
CA GLN A 317 0.31 -19.02 1.51
C GLN A 317 1.68 -19.64 1.21
N TYR A 318 1.80 -20.96 1.39
CA TYR A 318 3.06 -21.67 1.20
C TYR A 318 3.39 -21.89 -0.28
N THR A 319 2.41 -22.27 -1.11
CA THR A 319 2.63 -22.48 -2.55
C THR A 319 3.10 -21.21 -3.24
N LEU A 320 2.49 -20.06 -2.93
CA LEU A 320 2.91 -18.80 -3.53
C LEU A 320 4.29 -18.35 -3.04
N PHE A 321 4.61 -18.61 -1.76
CA PHE A 321 5.96 -18.40 -1.26
C PHE A 321 7.00 -19.27 -2.02
N LEU A 322 6.71 -20.56 -2.21
CA LEU A 322 7.57 -21.50 -2.93
C LEU A 322 7.79 -21.10 -4.39
N LYS A 323 6.70 -20.72 -5.08
CA LYS A 323 6.75 -20.17 -6.44
C LYS A 323 7.72 -19.00 -6.53
N ALA A 324 7.64 -18.08 -5.58
CA ALA A 324 8.41 -16.85 -5.61
C ALA A 324 9.88 -17.01 -5.21
N ILE A 325 10.24 -18.03 -4.41
CA ILE A 325 11.65 -18.38 -4.19
C ILE A 325 12.25 -19.15 -5.37
N GLY A 326 11.45 -19.56 -6.36
CA GLY A 326 11.93 -20.20 -7.59
C GLY A 326 11.61 -21.68 -7.72
N VAL A 327 10.73 -22.26 -6.90
CA VAL A 327 10.25 -23.63 -7.12
C VAL A 327 9.37 -23.66 -8.37
N THR A 328 9.73 -24.51 -9.34
CA THR A 328 8.97 -24.64 -10.60
C THR A 328 7.57 -25.21 -10.37
N MET A 329 6.66 -25.04 -11.32
CA MET A 329 5.31 -25.59 -11.21
C MET A 329 5.35 -27.12 -11.18
N GLU A 330 6.21 -27.71 -12.02
CA GLU A 330 6.42 -29.15 -12.12
C GLU A 330 6.95 -29.73 -10.81
N ASP A 331 7.94 -29.06 -10.20
CA ASP A 331 8.48 -29.47 -8.91
C ASP A 331 7.48 -29.26 -7.77
N ALA A 332 6.70 -28.17 -7.79
CA ALA A 332 5.65 -27.93 -6.81
C ALA A 332 4.55 -29.00 -6.89
N LEU A 333 4.12 -29.39 -8.10
CA LEU A 333 3.18 -30.49 -8.30
C LEU A 333 3.75 -31.80 -7.76
N ARG A 334 5.02 -32.12 -8.05
CA ARG A 334 5.69 -33.30 -7.49
C ARG A 334 5.70 -33.27 -5.96
N PHE A 335 6.15 -32.16 -5.38
CA PHE A 335 6.27 -31.95 -3.95
C PHE A 335 4.93 -32.13 -3.23
N TRP A 336 3.88 -31.43 -3.68
CA TRP A 336 2.56 -31.54 -3.06
C TRP A 336 1.93 -32.91 -3.26
N ARG A 337 2.14 -33.55 -4.42
CA ARG A 337 1.64 -34.91 -4.68
C ARG A 337 2.26 -35.89 -3.71
N GLU A 338 3.59 -35.89 -3.60
CA GLU A 338 4.32 -36.80 -2.71
C GLU A 338 3.94 -36.56 -1.25
N GLU A 339 3.81 -35.31 -0.84
CA GLU A 339 3.55 -34.98 0.56
C GLU A 339 2.11 -35.29 0.98
N LEU A 340 1.11 -34.90 0.18
CA LEU A 340 -0.29 -35.13 0.51
C LEU A 340 -0.71 -36.59 0.38
N THR A 341 -0.10 -37.35 -0.53
CA THR A 341 -0.41 -38.78 -0.71
C THR A 341 0.24 -39.69 0.33
N ARG A 342 1.27 -39.22 1.05
CA ARG A 342 1.72 -39.83 2.30
C ARG A 342 0.70 -39.69 3.43
N GLY A 343 -0.09 -38.62 3.36
CA GLY A 343 -1.20 -38.38 4.27
C GLY A 343 -2.45 -39.17 3.89
N LYS A 344 -3.61 -38.55 4.09
CA LYS A 344 -4.92 -39.18 3.82
C LYS A 344 -5.50 -38.83 2.45
N VAL A 345 -4.76 -38.12 1.58
CA VAL A 345 -5.27 -37.67 0.28
C VAL A 345 -5.03 -38.74 -0.78
N PRO A 346 -6.07 -39.34 -1.38
CA PRO A 346 -5.89 -40.28 -2.49
C PRO A 346 -5.31 -39.59 -3.72
N ILE A 347 -4.53 -40.33 -4.52
CA ILE A 347 -3.90 -39.81 -5.75
C ILE A 347 -4.95 -39.20 -6.70
N GLU A 348 -6.10 -39.86 -6.87
CA GLU A 348 -7.18 -39.37 -7.74
C GLU A 348 -7.75 -38.02 -7.27
N LYS A 349 -7.87 -37.82 -5.96
CA LYS A 349 -8.32 -36.56 -5.36
C LYS A 349 -7.27 -35.47 -5.57
N PHE A 350 -5.99 -35.82 -5.44
CA PHE A 350 -4.90 -34.89 -5.73
C PHE A 350 -4.96 -34.38 -7.17
N GLU A 351 -5.06 -35.27 -8.16
CA GLU A 351 -5.06 -34.89 -9.58
C GLU A 351 -6.27 -34.02 -9.97
N LYS A 352 -7.44 -34.26 -9.35
CA LYS A 352 -8.67 -33.51 -9.65
C LYS A 352 -8.74 -32.14 -8.97
N GLU A 353 -8.37 -32.05 -7.69
CA GLU A 353 -8.64 -30.86 -6.87
C GLU A 353 -7.37 -30.05 -6.58
N TYR A 354 -6.30 -30.73 -6.15
CA TYR A 354 -5.09 -30.06 -5.66
C TYR A 354 -4.18 -29.63 -6.81
N ALA A 355 -4.01 -30.48 -7.82
CA ALA A 355 -3.17 -30.17 -8.98
C ALA A 355 -3.69 -28.95 -9.75
N TYR A 356 -5.01 -28.83 -9.89
CA TYR A 356 -5.67 -27.67 -10.49
C TYR A 356 -5.35 -26.38 -9.71
N ALA A 357 -5.55 -26.39 -8.39
CA ALA A 357 -5.27 -25.24 -7.53
C ALA A 357 -3.78 -24.81 -7.59
N ILE A 358 -2.85 -25.76 -7.68
CA ILE A 358 -1.42 -25.47 -7.83
C ILE A 358 -1.14 -24.83 -9.19
N ARG A 359 -1.66 -25.36 -10.30
CA ARG A 359 -1.48 -24.75 -11.64
C ARG A 359 -2.08 -23.36 -11.73
N HIS A 360 -3.22 -23.15 -11.06
CA HIS A 360 -3.87 -21.85 -10.94
C HIS A 360 -2.99 -20.84 -10.21
N ASN A 361 -2.39 -21.21 -9.07
CA ASN A 361 -1.43 -20.36 -8.35
C ASN A 361 -0.21 -19.94 -9.20
N TYR A 362 0.16 -20.77 -10.19
CA TYR A 362 1.24 -20.49 -11.15
C TYR A 362 0.78 -19.77 -12.43
N GLY A 363 -0.52 -19.46 -12.57
CA GLY A 363 -1.08 -18.70 -13.69
C GLY A 363 -1.24 -19.50 -14.99
N LYS A 364 -1.27 -20.84 -14.93
CA LYS A 364 -1.37 -21.73 -16.10
C LYS A 364 -2.79 -22.21 -16.42
N GLU A 365 -3.76 -21.95 -15.55
CA GLU A 365 -5.18 -22.31 -15.72
C GLU A 365 -6.09 -21.14 -15.32
N GLY A 366 -7.36 -21.13 -15.78
CA GLY A 366 -8.32 -20.05 -15.49
C GLY A 366 -8.07 -18.73 -16.24
N SER A 367 -8.35 -17.60 -15.59
CA SER A 367 -8.12 -16.22 -16.08
C SER A 367 -6.64 -15.85 -16.27
N ARG A 368 -5.71 -16.78 -16.03
CA ARG A 368 -4.25 -16.60 -16.09
C ARG A 368 -3.73 -15.51 -15.13
N ILE A 369 -4.42 -15.30 -14.01
CA ILE A 369 -4.00 -14.33 -12.98
C ILE A 369 -2.73 -14.83 -12.31
N ASN A 370 -1.68 -14.02 -12.37
CA ASN A 370 -0.41 -14.31 -11.73
C ASN A 370 -0.46 -13.93 -10.24
N TYR A 371 -0.97 -14.83 -9.39
CA TYR A 371 -1.11 -14.57 -7.96
C TYR A 371 0.20 -14.14 -7.30
N SER A 372 0.10 -13.03 -6.56
CA SER A 372 1.19 -12.48 -5.76
C SER A 372 1.32 -13.24 -4.43
N PRO A 373 2.54 -13.60 -4.01
CA PRO A 373 2.79 -14.13 -2.67
C PRO A 373 2.32 -13.19 -1.57
N PHE A 374 2.05 -13.77 -0.39
CA PHE A 374 1.52 -12.99 0.72
C PHE A 374 2.60 -12.11 1.35
N SER A 375 2.35 -10.80 1.42
CA SER A 375 3.14 -9.87 2.21
C SER A 375 3.03 -10.16 3.71
N CYS A 376 3.96 -9.65 4.53
CA CYS A 376 3.84 -9.79 5.98
C CYS A 376 2.50 -9.24 6.48
N MET A 377 2.04 -8.11 5.95
CA MET A 377 0.73 -7.57 6.32
C MET A 377 -0.40 -8.53 5.99
N LYS A 378 -0.44 -9.12 4.78
CA LYS A 378 -1.46 -10.12 4.43
C LYS A 378 -1.39 -11.33 5.38
N VAL A 379 -0.20 -11.88 5.61
CA VAL A 379 0.04 -12.98 6.56
C VAL A 379 -0.39 -12.62 8.01
N ILE A 380 -0.24 -11.37 8.42
CA ILE A 380 -0.64 -10.89 9.75
C ILE A 380 -2.16 -10.70 9.84
N THR A 381 -2.80 -10.15 8.82
CA THR A 381 -4.22 -9.79 8.86
C THR A 381 -5.17 -10.93 8.50
N THR A 382 -4.70 -11.94 7.77
CA THR A 382 -5.52 -13.11 7.42
C THR A 382 -5.99 -13.83 8.71
N PRO A 383 -7.31 -14.02 8.89
CA PRO A 383 -7.86 -14.70 10.06
C PRO A 383 -7.44 -16.17 10.09
N ILE A 384 -7.39 -16.75 11.29
CA ILE A 384 -7.00 -18.15 11.53
C ILE A 384 -8.10 -18.83 12.32
N GLY A 385 -8.67 -19.86 11.72
CA GLY A 385 -9.63 -20.76 12.34
C GLY A 385 -8.97 -21.93 13.08
N PRO A 386 -9.78 -22.75 13.76
CA PRO A 386 -9.27 -23.91 14.50
C PRO A 386 -8.50 -24.89 13.60
N GLY A 387 -7.30 -25.27 14.03
CA GLY A 387 -6.43 -26.22 13.30
C GLY A 387 -5.80 -25.67 12.02
N GLU A 388 -5.90 -24.37 11.75
CA GLU A 388 -5.17 -23.71 10.68
C GLU A 388 -3.77 -23.29 11.14
N THR A 389 -2.79 -23.39 10.24
CA THR A 389 -1.36 -23.18 10.56
C THR A 389 -0.71 -22.05 9.76
N HIS A 390 -1.49 -21.37 8.91
CA HIS A 390 -1.06 -20.18 8.19
C HIS A 390 -0.97 -18.95 9.09
N GLY A 391 -0.61 -17.82 8.48
CA GLY A 391 -0.50 -16.53 9.16
C GLY A 391 0.81 -16.35 9.93
N CYS A 392 0.86 -15.30 10.76
CA CYS A 392 2.08 -14.87 11.46
C CYS A 392 2.19 -15.46 12.88
N PRO A 393 3.17 -16.36 13.16
CA PRO A 393 3.31 -16.96 14.49
C PRO A 393 3.56 -15.92 15.59
N PHE A 394 4.19 -14.78 15.27
CA PHE A 394 4.39 -13.68 16.22
C PHE A 394 3.09 -12.99 16.66
N LYS A 395 2.00 -13.11 15.88
CA LYS A 395 0.67 -12.60 16.24
C LYS A 395 -0.19 -13.67 16.91
N ASN A 396 -0.11 -14.89 16.40
CA ASN A 396 -1.14 -15.90 16.67
C ASN A 396 -0.75 -16.88 17.79
N LEU A 397 0.54 -17.00 18.11
CA LEU A 397 0.99 -17.75 19.28
C LEU A 397 1.04 -16.81 20.49
N ASP A 398 0.61 -17.32 21.64
CA ASP A 398 0.84 -16.62 22.90
C ASP A 398 2.33 -16.57 23.24
N ALA A 399 2.72 -15.64 24.11
CA ALA A 399 4.12 -15.39 24.43
C ALA A 399 4.84 -16.63 25.00
N SER A 400 4.16 -17.50 25.75
CA SER A 400 4.79 -18.69 26.33
C SER A 400 5.07 -19.76 25.28
N THR A 401 4.08 -20.04 24.42
CA THR A 401 4.22 -20.98 23.30
C THR A 401 5.24 -20.48 22.29
N LEU A 402 5.27 -19.18 22.00
CA LEU A 402 6.24 -18.58 21.11
C LEU A 402 7.67 -18.75 21.64
N LYS A 403 7.94 -18.45 22.92
CA LYS A 403 9.26 -18.63 23.54
C LYS A 403 9.73 -20.08 23.49
N MET A 404 8.84 -21.02 23.85
CA MET A 404 9.15 -22.46 23.80
C MET A 404 9.51 -22.88 22.37
N LYS A 405 8.76 -22.40 21.38
CA LYS A 405 9.01 -22.70 19.96
C LYS A 405 10.33 -22.11 19.46
N LEU A 406 10.63 -20.85 19.79
CA LEU A 406 11.88 -20.18 19.43
C LEU A 406 13.09 -20.88 20.07
N THR A 407 12.98 -21.28 21.34
CA THR A 407 14.03 -22.05 22.04
C THR A 407 14.22 -23.42 21.39
N GLY A 408 13.13 -24.11 21.03
CA GLY A 408 13.18 -25.37 20.27
C GLY A 408 13.82 -25.23 18.89
N TYR A 409 13.87 -24.02 18.34
CA TYR A 409 14.56 -23.70 17.10
C TYR A 409 16.01 -23.24 17.28
N GLY A 410 16.53 -23.24 18.52
CA GLY A 410 17.93 -23.00 18.83
C GLY A 410 18.25 -21.58 19.31
N LEU A 411 17.25 -20.72 19.54
CA LEU A 411 17.48 -19.41 20.16
C LEU A 411 17.82 -19.57 21.65
N SER A 412 18.67 -18.69 22.17
CA SER A 412 18.89 -18.60 23.62
C SER A 412 17.61 -18.16 24.32
N ALA A 413 17.46 -18.50 25.61
CA ALA A 413 16.29 -18.08 26.38
C ALA A 413 16.15 -16.54 26.44
N ILE A 414 17.27 -15.81 26.41
CA ILE A 414 17.31 -14.34 26.42
C ILE A 414 16.80 -13.80 25.09
N ASP A 415 17.31 -14.31 23.97
CA ASP A 415 16.89 -13.87 22.64
C ASP A 415 15.42 -14.22 22.37
N ALA A 416 14.98 -15.40 22.80
CA ALA A 416 13.59 -15.83 22.69
C ALA A 416 12.65 -14.92 23.50
N ASP A 417 13.07 -14.48 24.70
CA ASP A 417 12.32 -13.54 25.53
C ASP A 417 12.21 -12.17 24.87
N GLU A 418 13.32 -11.66 24.31
CA GLU A 418 13.36 -10.37 23.60
C GLU A 418 12.43 -10.36 22.38
N VAL A 419 12.53 -11.39 21.52
CA VAL A 419 11.67 -11.54 20.34
C VAL A 419 10.19 -11.63 20.74
N ALA A 420 9.87 -12.43 21.76
CA ALA A 420 8.51 -12.54 22.28
C ALA A 420 8.01 -11.23 22.91
N GLY A 421 8.91 -10.43 23.49
CA GLY A 421 8.60 -9.10 24.05
C GLY A 421 8.15 -8.10 22.99
N TYR A 422 8.73 -8.11 21.79
CA TYR A 422 8.25 -7.30 20.66
C TYR A 422 6.90 -7.80 20.15
N ALA A 423 6.73 -9.12 20.02
CA ALA A 423 5.47 -9.73 19.59
C ALA A 423 4.31 -9.38 20.54
N ALA A 424 4.52 -9.47 21.85
CA ALA A 424 3.52 -9.13 22.88
C ALA A 424 3.06 -7.66 22.83
N LYS A 425 3.90 -6.75 22.30
CA LYS A 425 3.57 -5.34 22.10
C LYS A 425 2.86 -5.06 20.76
N GLY A 426 2.55 -6.09 19.97
CA GLY A 426 1.95 -5.96 18.64
C GLY A 426 2.94 -5.67 17.52
N HIS A 427 4.25 -5.63 17.80
CA HIS A 427 5.29 -5.31 16.82
C HIS A 427 5.80 -6.57 16.09
N TYR A 428 4.92 -7.24 15.35
CA TYR A 428 5.19 -8.57 14.78
C TYR A 428 6.32 -8.61 13.75
N GLN A 429 6.42 -7.59 12.90
CA GLN A 429 7.48 -7.51 11.89
C GLN A 429 8.83 -7.19 12.53
N ILE A 430 8.84 -6.41 13.61
CA ILE A 430 10.03 -6.15 14.42
C ILE A 430 10.51 -7.44 15.09
N ALA A 431 9.59 -8.22 15.68
CA ALA A 431 9.90 -9.53 16.23
C ALA A 431 10.50 -10.48 15.16
N CYS A 432 9.94 -10.47 13.94
CA CYS A 432 10.48 -11.23 12.80
C CYS A 432 11.88 -10.77 12.40
N GLY A 433 12.12 -9.45 12.37
CA GLY A 433 13.43 -8.86 12.14
C GLY A 433 14.44 -9.27 13.21
N LYS A 434 14.09 -9.16 14.49
CA LYS A 434 14.96 -9.60 15.59
C LYS A 434 15.27 -11.10 15.52
N TYR A 435 14.26 -11.92 15.19
CA TYR A 435 14.47 -13.35 14.92
C TYR A 435 15.47 -13.58 13.77
N PHE A 436 15.38 -12.83 12.68
CA PHE A 436 16.36 -12.88 11.59
C PHE A 436 17.77 -12.56 12.10
N GLU A 437 17.92 -11.47 12.86
CA GLU A 437 19.22 -11.00 13.33
C GLU A 437 19.91 -12.03 14.23
N VAL A 438 19.15 -12.67 15.11
CA VAL A 438 19.66 -13.72 16.01
C VAL A 438 20.06 -14.96 15.20
N VAL A 439 19.19 -15.42 14.29
CA VAL A 439 19.45 -16.63 13.48
C VAL A 439 20.66 -16.46 12.55
N HIS A 440 20.85 -15.25 12.01
CA HIS A 440 21.93 -14.98 11.05
C HIS A 440 23.16 -14.32 11.68
N GLU A 441 23.11 -13.98 12.97
CA GLU A 441 24.15 -13.23 13.69
C GLU A 441 24.58 -11.96 12.94
N THR A 442 23.62 -11.25 12.35
CA THR A 442 23.85 -10.02 11.60
C THR A 442 22.77 -9.00 11.94
N LYS A 443 23.12 -7.72 11.94
CA LYS A 443 22.12 -6.66 12.08
C LYS A 443 21.40 -6.43 10.76
N LEU A 444 20.11 -6.14 10.85
CA LEU A 444 19.32 -5.73 9.70
C LEU A 444 19.38 -4.21 9.52
N GLU A 445 19.76 -3.76 8.34
CA GLU A 445 19.72 -2.33 7.99
C GLU A 445 18.28 -1.86 7.76
N GLU A 446 17.46 -2.73 7.15
CA GLU A 446 16.07 -2.52 6.77
C GLU A 446 15.14 -3.56 7.41
N GLY A 447 13.89 -3.17 7.68
CA GLY A 447 12.89 -4.06 8.27
C GLY A 447 12.38 -5.14 7.32
N ILE A 448 11.83 -6.22 7.88
CA ILE A 448 11.21 -7.32 7.13
C ILE A 448 9.73 -7.01 6.85
N ASN A 449 9.37 -6.93 5.57
CA ASN A 449 8.03 -6.64 5.07
C ASN A 449 7.36 -7.81 4.31
N HIS A 450 8.14 -8.84 3.96
CA HIS A 450 7.68 -9.92 3.11
C HIS A 450 8.45 -11.23 3.43
N PRO A 451 7.78 -12.40 3.50
CA PRO A 451 8.45 -13.69 3.70
C PRO A 451 9.51 -14.01 2.63
N ASN A 452 9.23 -13.72 1.35
CA ASN A 452 10.23 -13.84 0.28
C ASN A 452 11.40 -12.83 0.41
N GLN A 453 11.18 -11.62 0.95
CA GLN A 453 12.29 -10.69 1.26
C GLN A 453 13.19 -11.28 2.34
N TYR A 454 12.62 -11.84 3.41
CA TYR A 454 13.38 -12.55 4.44
C TYR A 454 14.23 -13.66 3.81
N PHE A 455 13.65 -14.46 2.91
CA PHE A 455 14.37 -15.53 2.23
C PHE A 455 15.54 -15.00 1.39
N GLU A 456 15.32 -14.00 0.54
CA GLU A 456 16.40 -13.38 -0.25
C GLU A 456 17.53 -12.85 0.63
N LEU A 457 17.20 -12.09 1.69
CA LEU A 457 18.19 -11.55 2.62
C LEU A 457 18.97 -12.65 3.33
N SER A 458 18.29 -13.74 3.71
CA SER A 458 18.94 -14.90 4.30
C SER A 458 19.93 -15.54 3.34
N GLN A 459 19.53 -15.80 2.08
CA GLN A 459 20.40 -16.39 1.06
C GLN A 459 21.64 -15.51 0.82
N LEU A 460 21.47 -14.20 0.67
CA LEU A 460 22.59 -13.25 0.50
C LEU A 460 23.54 -13.24 1.70
N THR A 461 23.00 -13.32 2.92
CA THR A 461 23.80 -13.36 4.15
C THR A 461 24.61 -14.66 4.24
N MET A 462 24.02 -15.78 3.83
CA MET A 462 24.65 -17.10 3.88
C MET A 462 25.73 -17.24 2.79
N GLU A 463 25.49 -16.75 1.57
CA GLU A 463 26.50 -16.69 0.49
C GLU A 463 27.72 -15.86 0.89
N GLY A 464 27.53 -14.80 1.69
CA GLY A 464 28.61 -13.99 2.26
C GLY A 464 29.44 -14.73 3.33
N LYS A 465 28.84 -15.66 4.07
CA LYS A 465 29.52 -16.51 5.07
C LYS A 465 30.25 -17.71 4.47
N GLU A 466 29.82 -18.20 3.29
CA GLU A 466 30.37 -19.40 2.62
C GLU A 466 31.59 -19.18 1.72
N ARG A 467 32.31 -18.04 1.81
CA ARG A 467 33.68 -17.96 1.25
C ARG A 467 34.70 -18.43 2.30
N PRO A 468 35.17 -19.70 2.28
CA PRO A 468 36.35 -20.06 3.04
C PRO A 468 37.56 -19.33 2.46
N ARG A 469 38.39 -18.77 3.35
CA ARG A 469 39.76 -18.33 3.05
C ARG A 469 40.53 -19.51 2.44
N GLN A 470 40.66 -19.53 1.12
CA GLN A 470 41.76 -20.22 0.45
C GLN A 470 42.77 -19.18 -0.03
N GLY A 471 43.97 -19.26 0.56
CA GLY A 471 45.22 -18.94 -0.12
C GLY A 471 45.57 -17.46 -0.30
N HIS A 472 46.44 -16.96 0.58
CA HIS A 472 47.42 -15.95 0.21
C HIS A 472 48.21 -16.40 -1.04
N ALA A 473 47.83 -15.93 -2.24
CA ALA A 473 48.71 -15.78 -3.42
C ALA A 473 47.93 -15.27 -4.65
N ALA A 474 47.36 -14.06 -4.62
CA ALA A 474 46.89 -13.40 -5.86
C ALA A 474 46.81 -11.86 -5.78
N ALA A 475 47.35 -11.23 -4.74
CA ALA A 475 47.28 -9.77 -4.55
C ALA A 475 48.49 -9.01 -5.13
N ALA A 476 49.20 -9.56 -6.12
CA ALA A 476 50.37 -8.94 -6.74
C ALA A 476 50.22 -8.62 -8.24
N ALA A 477 49.08 -8.93 -8.88
CA ALA A 477 48.96 -8.80 -10.35
C ALA A 477 47.97 -7.72 -10.85
N ALA A 478 47.24 -7.03 -9.98
CA ALA A 478 46.19 -6.09 -10.39
C ALA A 478 46.55 -4.59 -10.23
N ALA A 479 47.82 -4.26 -9.95
CA ALA A 479 48.30 -2.88 -9.85
C ALA A 479 49.03 -2.37 -11.11
N ALA A 480 48.96 -3.10 -12.23
CA ALA A 480 49.65 -2.74 -13.47
C ALA A 480 48.75 -2.90 -14.71
N ASN A 481 47.69 -2.08 -14.81
CA ASN A 481 47.23 -1.56 -16.11
C ASN A 481 46.11 -0.51 -15.92
N GLN A 482 46.47 0.67 -15.43
CA GLN A 482 45.73 1.89 -15.69
C GLN A 482 46.62 2.83 -16.49
N SER A 483 46.60 2.71 -17.82
CA SER A 483 46.97 3.80 -18.75
C SER A 483 46.88 3.33 -20.22
N ALA A 484 45.67 3.38 -20.80
CA ALA A 484 45.36 3.41 -22.24
C ALA A 484 43.86 3.08 -22.36
N ARG A 485 42.98 3.75 -23.10
CA ARG A 485 43.13 4.73 -24.18
C ARG A 485 41.69 5.18 -24.51
N TRP A 486 41.53 6.48 -24.75
CA TRP A 486 40.31 7.08 -25.29
C TRP A 486 40.05 6.67 -26.76
N ASN A 487 38.78 6.76 -27.15
CA ASN A 487 38.19 6.71 -28.50
C ASN A 487 38.15 5.36 -29.23
N SER A 488 36.93 4.87 -29.51
CA SER A 488 36.37 4.76 -30.87
C SER A 488 34.92 4.25 -30.83
N GLN A 489 34.01 4.95 -31.52
CA GLN A 489 32.75 4.38 -32.03
C GLN A 489 33.08 3.30 -33.08
N PRO A 490 32.12 2.38 -33.36
CA PRO A 490 31.50 2.51 -34.67
C PRO A 490 29.98 2.31 -34.67
N ASN A 491 29.41 2.95 -35.68
CA ASN A 491 28.05 2.86 -36.20
C ASN A 491 27.87 1.54 -36.98
N SER A 492 26.75 0.83 -36.78
CA SER A 492 26.18 -0.04 -37.81
C SER A 492 24.67 -0.24 -37.58
N GLN A 493 23.89 0.28 -38.53
CA GLN A 493 22.49 -0.07 -38.78
C GLN A 493 22.39 -1.49 -39.34
N SER A 494 21.41 -2.28 -38.89
CA SER A 494 20.42 -2.91 -39.79
C SER A 494 19.38 -3.75 -39.04
N THR A 495 18.12 -3.44 -39.39
CA THR A 495 16.96 -4.33 -39.60
C THR A 495 16.15 -4.91 -38.44
N GLN A 496 14.85 -4.63 -38.56
CA GLN A 496 13.68 -5.04 -37.80
C GLN A 496 13.36 -6.53 -37.97
N ASP A 497 12.93 -7.15 -36.87
CA ASP A 497 11.79 -8.06 -36.73
C ASP A 497 11.40 -7.95 -35.24
N GLY A 498 10.17 -7.69 -34.80
CA GLY A 498 8.87 -8.06 -35.35
C GLY A 498 8.17 -8.99 -34.34
N GLY A 499 7.77 -8.48 -33.17
CA GLY A 499 7.10 -9.29 -32.14
C GLY A 499 6.73 -8.52 -30.87
N MET A 500 5.69 -7.68 -30.94
CA MET A 500 5.04 -7.09 -29.77
C MET A 500 4.30 -8.18 -28.97
N VAL A 501 4.80 -8.51 -27.78
CA VAL A 501 3.99 -9.19 -26.76
C VAL A 501 3.60 -8.10 -25.75
N GLY A 502 2.38 -7.59 -25.89
CA GLY A 502 1.81 -6.64 -24.94
C GLY A 502 1.42 -7.36 -23.66
N ASP A 503 2.13 -7.08 -22.57
CA ASP A 503 1.85 -7.66 -21.26
C ASP A 503 0.78 -6.82 -20.56
N SER A 504 -0.48 -7.15 -20.86
CA SER A 504 -1.69 -6.57 -20.28
C SER A 504 -2.34 -7.61 -19.36
N SER A 505 -1.84 -7.78 -18.14
CA SER A 505 -2.49 -8.69 -17.17
C SER A 505 -2.03 -8.47 -15.73
N THR A 506 -2.29 -7.29 -15.16
CA THR A 506 -2.43 -7.15 -13.71
C THR A 506 -3.45 -6.06 -13.44
N LEU A 507 -4.66 -6.42 -12.98
CA LEU A 507 -5.48 -5.66 -12.01
C LEU A 507 -6.93 -6.16 -11.81
N ASN A 508 -7.39 -7.20 -12.51
CA ASN A 508 -8.76 -7.72 -12.28
C ASN A 508 -8.71 -9.00 -11.44
N GLY A 509 -8.52 -8.90 -10.13
CA GLY A 509 -8.39 -10.08 -9.27
C GLY A 509 -9.30 -10.11 -8.05
N ALA A 510 -9.28 -9.09 -7.19
CA ALA A 510 -9.71 -9.28 -5.80
C ALA A 510 -11.19 -9.70 -5.61
N ASP A 511 -12.13 -9.20 -6.41
CA ASP A 511 -13.56 -9.51 -6.26
C ASP A 511 -13.99 -10.81 -6.97
N ASP A 512 -13.50 -11.05 -8.20
CA ASP A 512 -13.69 -12.34 -8.90
C ASP A 512 -12.97 -13.50 -8.17
N ASP A 513 -11.88 -13.18 -7.46
CA ASP A 513 -11.15 -14.11 -6.61
C ASP A 513 -12.03 -14.51 -5.40
N LEU A 514 -12.64 -13.60 -4.67
CA LEU A 514 -13.50 -13.97 -3.51
C LEU A 514 -14.64 -14.93 -3.88
N GLU A 515 -15.25 -14.76 -5.05
CA GLU A 515 -16.35 -15.61 -5.53
C GLU A 515 -15.88 -17.04 -5.88
N LEU A 516 -14.75 -17.18 -6.59
CA LEU A 516 -14.12 -18.49 -6.84
C LEU A 516 -13.65 -19.17 -5.55
N TRP A 517 -13.20 -18.38 -4.58
CA TRP A 517 -12.78 -18.81 -3.25
C TRP A 517 -13.95 -19.35 -2.41
N GLU A 518 -15.10 -18.65 -2.41
CA GLU A 518 -16.33 -19.12 -1.74
C GLU A 518 -16.89 -20.40 -2.39
N ILE A 519 -16.77 -20.53 -3.72
CA ILE A 519 -17.17 -21.74 -4.46
C ILE A 519 -16.26 -22.95 -4.13
N MET A 520 -14.98 -22.73 -3.86
CA MET A 520 -14.06 -23.79 -3.45
C MET A 520 -14.24 -24.17 -1.97
N GLU A 521 -14.48 -23.19 -1.09
CA GLU A 521 -14.70 -23.42 0.35
C GLU A 521 -16.03 -24.16 0.62
N SER A 522 -17.08 -23.87 -0.16
CA SER A 522 -18.36 -24.58 -0.09
C SER A 522 -18.24 -26.05 -0.49
N LYS A 523 -17.46 -26.39 -1.54
CA LYS A 523 -17.19 -27.78 -1.93
C LYS A 523 -16.34 -28.57 -0.92
N GLU A 524 -15.40 -27.93 -0.23
CA GLU A 524 -14.62 -28.58 0.83
C GLU A 524 -15.46 -28.83 2.09
N ARG A 525 -16.33 -27.89 2.49
CA ARG A 525 -17.23 -28.05 3.66
C ARG A 525 -18.25 -29.19 3.47
N GLU A 526 -18.73 -29.42 2.25
CA GLU A 526 -19.62 -30.54 1.94
C GLU A 526 -18.93 -31.91 2.07
N THR A 527 -17.62 -31.98 1.87
CA THR A 527 -16.87 -33.26 1.88
C THR A 527 -16.30 -33.63 3.25
N ASP A 528 -16.02 -32.67 4.14
CA ASP A 528 -15.63 -32.95 5.53
C ASP A 528 -16.80 -33.47 6.39
N ALA A 529 -18.05 -33.16 6.02
CA ALA A 529 -19.25 -33.65 6.71
C ALA A 529 -19.54 -35.14 6.45
N ASP A 530 -19.10 -35.68 5.31
CA ASP A 530 -19.45 -37.03 4.84
C ASP A 530 -18.48 -38.12 5.36
N GLY A 531 -17.41 -37.74 6.08
CA GLY A 531 -16.35 -38.63 6.56
C GLY A 531 -16.58 -39.32 7.91
N THR A 532 -17.73 -39.14 8.55
CA THR A 532 -17.96 -39.62 9.93
C THR A 532 -19.18 -40.56 10.03
N MET A 533 -19.07 -41.77 9.49
CA MET A 533 -20.07 -42.83 9.70
C MET A 533 -19.39 -44.20 9.86
N LEU A 534 -18.94 -44.54 11.07
CA LEU A 534 -18.82 -45.93 11.51
C LEU A 534 -19.11 -46.03 13.02
N ALA A 535 -20.35 -46.41 13.36
CA ALA A 535 -20.67 -47.06 14.63
C ALA A 535 -21.74 -48.13 14.40
N VAL A 536 -21.40 -49.35 14.83
CA VAL A 536 -22.15 -50.62 14.73
C VAL A 536 -23.40 -50.60 15.64
N PRO A 537 -24.50 -51.31 15.30
CA PRO A 537 -25.80 -51.10 15.93
C PRO A 537 -26.02 -52.00 17.16
N VAL A 538 -26.80 -51.50 18.12
CA VAL A 538 -27.56 -52.33 19.07
C VAL A 538 -29.00 -51.83 19.12
N ALA A 539 -29.91 -52.70 18.69
CA ALA A 539 -31.36 -52.57 18.74
C ALA A 539 -31.85 -52.82 20.19
N GLU A 540 -32.83 -52.11 20.75
CA GLU A 540 -34.30 -52.32 20.74
C GLU A 540 -34.75 -51.88 22.16
N SER A 541 -35.92 -51.34 22.51
CA SER A 541 -37.17 -51.08 21.82
C SER A 541 -38.14 -50.35 22.77
N LEU A 542 -39.22 -49.76 22.20
CA LEU A 542 -40.54 -49.46 22.79
C LEU A 542 -40.67 -48.20 23.70
N SER A 543 -41.71 -47.36 23.64
CA SER A 543 -42.88 -47.22 22.75
C SER A 543 -43.69 -45.96 23.14
N LYS A 544 -44.45 -45.44 22.16
CA LYS A 544 -45.74 -44.70 22.24
C LYS A 544 -45.83 -43.22 22.71
N LYS A 545 -46.19 -42.42 21.70
CA LYS A 545 -47.01 -41.19 21.63
C LYS A 545 -48.04 -40.98 22.76
N VAL A 546 -48.21 -39.71 23.18
CA VAL A 546 -49.49 -38.96 23.35
C VAL A 546 -49.19 -37.44 23.37
N SER A 547 -49.97 -36.62 22.65
CA SER A 547 -50.10 -35.13 22.77
C SER A 547 -51.29 -34.80 23.72
N PRO A 548 -51.50 -33.59 24.32
CA PRO A 548 -51.82 -32.35 23.55
C PRO A 548 -51.62 -30.95 24.24
N LYS A 549 -51.76 -29.90 23.40
CA LYS A 549 -52.28 -28.51 23.60
C LYS A 549 -52.36 -27.85 25.00
N GLN A 550 -51.96 -26.56 25.09
CA GLN A 550 -52.89 -25.44 25.38
C GLN A 550 -52.31 -24.02 25.16
N THR A 551 -53.23 -23.16 24.73
CA THR A 551 -53.25 -21.72 24.39
C THR A 551 -53.22 -20.76 25.59
N LYS A 552 -52.79 -19.50 25.36
CA LYS A 552 -53.53 -18.30 25.83
C LYS A 552 -53.14 -17.03 25.06
N ALA A 553 -54.14 -16.18 24.86
CA ALA A 553 -54.16 -14.96 24.05
C ALA A 553 -54.31 -13.69 24.94
N ALA A 554 -53.95 -12.55 24.33
CA ALA A 554 -54.52 -11.18 24.42
C ALA A 554 -54.76 -10.49 25.77
N GLN A 555 -54.28 -9.24 25.88
CA GLN A 555 -55.14 -8.08 26.18
C GLN A 555 -54.46 -6.75 25.75
N GLU A 556 -55.24 -5.92 25.03
CA GLU A 556 -55.01 -4.51 24.66
C GLU A 556 -54.97 -3.59 25.91
N TRP A 557 -54.76 -2.28 25.73
CA TRP A 557 -55.57 -1.14 26.23
C TRP A 557 -55.09 0.18 25.57
N GLU A 558 -56.01 0.78 24.81
CA GLU A 558 -56.40 2.21 24.69
C GLU A 558 -55.37 3.35 24.50
N ASP A 559 -55.48 3.98 23.33
CA ASP A 559 -55.62 5.41 22.98
C ASP A 559 -55.35 6.50 24.04
N ASP A 560 -54.58 7.53 23.65
CA ASP A 560 -55.04 8.93 23.69
C ASP A 560 -54.10 9.86 22.87
N ASP A 561 -54.71 10.58 21.93
CA ASP A 561 -54.16 11.68 21.13
C ASP A 561 -53.83 12.92 21.98
N PHE A 562 -52.71 13.61 21.74
CA PHE A 562 -52.63 15.07 21.93
C PHE A 562 -51.54 15.76 21.09
N ASP A 563 -51.89 16.96 20.64
CA ASP A 563 -51.46 17.70 19.45
C ASP A 563 -50.03 18.27 19.39
N MET A 564 -49.61 18.53 18.15
CA MET A 564 -48.58 19.51 17.78
C MET A 564 -48.96 20.94 18.22
N LEU A 565 -47.98 21.76 18.59
CA LEU A 565 -47.60 22.97 17.82
C LEU A 565 -46.51 23.79 18.50
N GLU A 566 -45.65 24.33 17.64
CA GLU A 566 -44.63 25.36 17.86
C GLU A 566 -45.19 26.63 18.52
N PHE A 567 -44.36 27.37 19.27
CA PHE A 567 -44.01 28.78 19.00
C PHE A 567 -43.10 29.36 20.11
N ASN A 568 -42.02 30.00 19.65
CA ASN A 568 -41.27 31.15 20.21
C ASN A 568 -40.87 31.20 21.69
N GLU A 569 -39.55 31.25 21.93
CA GLU A 569 -38.80 32.52 22.15
C GLU A 569 -37.30 32.34 21.85
#